data_AF-A0AAD6NH73-F1
#
_entry.id   AF-A0AAD6NH73-F1
#
_cell.length_a   1.000
_cell.length_b   1.000
_cell.length_c   1.000
_cell.angle_alpha   90.00
_cell.angle_beta   90.00
_cell.angle_gamma   90.00
#
_symmetry.space_group_name_H-M   'P 1'
#
loop_
_entity.id
_entity.type
_entity.pdbx_description
1 polymer ?
#
loop_
_entity_poly.entity_id
_entity_poly.type
_entity_poly.pdbx_seq_one_letter_code
_entity_poly.pdbx_strand_id
1 'polypeptide(L)'
;MRPKSSPCSGGGTIISFSVGNRLPYSVPLLDLPGKVHQVDIDLRDGDHTIASPEFELGTFKLNGQKTIMGRLRFGYSYDSKNQVITVCGTNYASAGSMTLITRPKGTDQLAFEYSASGFAADEAAPHQDWNYNTQLMPGVAKFFREIARQANDAFIAALVEAQIYMVRVRSNLSDLQIDDYLNLCVVTSADGQFLGPYDPTAEYEEGVKINPLDSVYYGTTVVPAGTFFANVIGSDGDPKVRGLSWIELWRQMVNGGQQPVACTSYNFNGFACGPVDRGGHIIPGTVARPIPNGSDVYIFPICAAHNNNDNVYMSAITYQTAVWLKNYMGR
;
A
#
# COMPACT_ATOMS: atom_id res chain seq x y z
N MET A 1 25.16 -5.14 45.13
CA MET A 1 25.48 -5.11 43.69
C MET A 1 24.18 -5.13 42.92
N ARG A 2 23.81 -4.03 42.25
CA ARG A 2 22.65 -4.02 41.33
C ARG A 2 23.09 -4.67 40.01
N PRO A 3 22.29 -5.57 39.41
CA PRO A 3 22.61 -6.09 38.10
C PRO A 3 22.52 -4.94 37.08
N LYS A 4 23.58 -4.75 36.30
CA LYS A 4 23.57 -3.86 35.14
C LYS A 4 22.53 -4.40 34.17
N SER A 5 21.50 -3.60 33.90
CA SER A 5 20.57 -3.81 32.79
C SER A 5 21.38 -3.86 31.50
N SER A 6 21.37 -5.02 30.84
CA SER A 6 21.96 -5.21 29.52
C SER A 6 21.26 -4.26 28.53
N PRO A 7 21.99 -3.51 27.68
CA PRO A 7 21.36 -2.71 26.65
C PRO A 7 20.68 -3.66 25.67
N CYS A 8 19.37 -3.49 25.47
CA CYS A 8 18.62 -4.14 24.40
C CYS A 8 19.31 -3.80 23.07
N SER A 9 20.07 -4.75 22.54
CA SER A 9 20.54 -4.72 21.16
C SER A 9 19.32 -4.87 20.27
N GLY A 10 18.69 -3.75 19.92
CA GLY A 10 17.65 -3.68 18.91
C GLY A 10 18.27 -4.03 17.56
N GLY A 11 18.40 -5.33 17.28
CA GLY A 11 18.72 -5.81 15.95
C GLY A 11 17.54 -5.48 15.05
N GLY A 12 17.65 -4.42 14.26
CA GLY A 12 16.67 -4.12 13.23
C GLY A 12 16.64 -5.26 12.21
N THR A 13 15.47 -5.51 11.64
CA THR A 13 15.33 -6.54 10.62
C THR A 13 15.75 -5.96 9.28
N ILE A 14 16.67 -6.65 8.61
CA ILE A 14 17.14 -6.27 7.28
C ILE A 14 16.22 -6.90 6.24
N ILE A 15 15.67 -6.07 5.36
CA ILE A 15 14.87 -6.48 4.19
C ILE A 15 15.71 -6.24 2.94
N SER A 16 15.94 -7.32 2.19
CA SER A 16 16.71 -7.31 0.96
C SER A 16 15.80 -7.48 -0.24
N PHE A 17 15.90 -6.60 -1.23
CA PHE A 17 15.12 -6.68 -2.47
C PHE A 17 15.94 -6.23 -3.68
N SER A 18 15.45 -6.55 -4.87
CA SER A 18 16.15 -6.25 -6.12
C SER A 18 15.63 -4.97 -6.80
N VAL A 19 16.52 -4.22 -7.44
CA VAL A 19 16.24 -3.03 -8.25
C VAL A 19 16.98 -3.09 -9.58
N GLY A 20 16.32 -2.62 -10.64
CA GLY A 20 16.88 -2.57 -11.99
C GLY A 20 15.91 -3.16 -12.99
N ASN A 21 16.40 -3.45 -14.20
CA ASN A 21 15.62 -4.12 -15.22
C ASN A 21 16.56 -5.08 -15.95
N ARG A 22 16.15 -6.33 -16.16
CA ARG A 22 16.97 -7.33 -16.88
C ARG A 22 17.01 -7.08 -18.39
N LEU A 23 16.03 -6.34 -18.91
CA LEU A 23 15.96 -5.99 -20.31
C LEU A 23 16.88 -4.80 -20.57
N PRO A 24 17.86 -4.91 -21.49
CA PRO A 24 18.65 -3.77 -21.88
C PRO A 24 17.78 -2.74 -22.62
N TYR A 25 18.17 -1.48 -22.53
CA TYR A 25 17.54 -0.37 -23.23
C TYR A 25 18.64 0.56 -23.76
N SER A 26 18.59 0.91 -25.05
CA SER A 26 19.62 1.73 -25.67
C SER A 26 19.02 2.71 -26.68
N VAL A 27 19.48 3.95 -26.60
CA VAL A 27 19.22 5.07 -27.52
C VAL A 27 20.54 5.82 -27.76
N PRO A 28 20.67 6.69 -28.78
CA PRO A 28 21.96 7.30 -29.12
C PRO A 28 22.70 7.96 -27.94
N LEU A 29 21.96 8.57 -27.01
CA LEU A 29 22.54 9.27 -25.85
C LEU A 29 22.62 8.42 -24.58
N LEU A 30 21.97 7.26 -24.50
CA LEU A 30 21.85 6.48 -23.27
C LEU A 30 21.90 4.98 -23.55
N ASP A 31 22.74 4.27 -22.80
CA ASP A 31 22.87 2.82 -22.86
C ASP A 31 22.69 2.21 -21.47
N LEU A 32 21.65 1.40 -21.30
CA LEU A 32 21.29 0.70 -20.07
C LEU A 32 21.45 -0.81 -20.32
N PRO A 33 22.49 -1.47 -19.79
CA PRO A 33 22.84 -2.84 -20.15
C PRO A 33 21.93 -3.92 -19.54
N GLY A 34 20.87 -3.56 -18.82
CA GLY A 34 19.95 -4.53 -18.22
C GLY A 34 20.46 -5.14 -16.91
N LYS A 35 20.98 -4.31 -15.99
CA LYS A 35 21.51 -4.76 -14.69
C LYS A 35 20.44 -4.80 -13.61
N VAL A 36 20.64 -5.69 -12.64
CA VAL A 36 19.87 -5.78 -11.39
C VAL A 36 20.84 -5.69 -10.21
N HIS A 37 20.45 -4.94 -9.19
CA HIS A 37 21.20 -4.70 -7.97
C HIS A 37 20.38 -5.13 -6.76
N GLN A 38 21.05 -5.47 -5.66
CA GLN A 38 20.40 -5.74 -4.39
C GLN A 38 20.43 -4.48 -3.52
N VAL A 39 19.34 -4.21 -2.84
CA VAL A 39 19.18 -3.13 -1.87
C VAL A 39 18.76 -3.74 -0.54
N ASP A 40 19.45 -3.35 0.52
CA ASP A 40 19.19 -3.79 1.88
C ASP A 40 18.71 -2.62 2.72
N ILE A 41 17.63 -2.83 3.47
CA ILE A 41 17.00 -1.83 4.32
C ILE A 41 16.89 -2.34 5.75
N ASP A 42 17.44 -1.59 6.69
CA ASP A 42 17.26 -1.77 8.13
C ASP A 42 15.96 -1.10 8.58
N LEU A 43 14.93 -1.91 8.88
CA LEU A 43 13.63 -1.41 9.34
C LEU A 43 13.68 -0.96 10.80
N ARG A 44 13.20 0.27 11.05
CA ARG A 44 13.15 0.89 12.38
C ARG A 44 11.76 1.36 12.72
N ASP A 45 11.43 1.31 14.00
CA ASP A 45 10.13 1.77 14.51
C ASP A 45 9.90 3.25 14.18
N GLY A 46 8.66 3.63 13.87
CA GLY A 46 8.24 4.97 13.50
C GLY A 46 8.10 5.22 11.99
N ASP A 47 7.96 6.50 11.63
CA ASP A 47 7.85 6.96 10.25
C ASP A 47 9.23 7.32 9.69
N HIS A 48 9.57 6.78 8.53
CA HIS A 48 10.89 6.96 7.90
C HIS A 48 10.76 7.31 6.43
N THR A 49 11.67 8.15 5.95
CA THR A 49 11.98 8.29 4.52
C THR A 49 13.44 7.89 4.33
N ILE A 50 13.67 6.90 3.49
CA ILE A 50 15.01 6.35 3.29
C ILE A 50 15.48 6.54 1.86
N ALA A 51 16.80 6.56 1.68
CA ALA A 51 17.44 6.51 0.38
C ALA A 51 18.40 5.32 0.35
N SER A 52 18.36 4.54 -0.73
CA SER A 52 19.30 3.44 -0.94
C SER A 52 20.72 3.97 -1.21
N PRO A 53 21.76 3.14 -1.05
CA PRO A 53 23.05 3.37 -1.69
C PRO A 53 22.87 3.56 -3.22
N GLU A 54 23.83 4.24 -3.83
CA GLU A 54 23.84 4.41 -5.28
C GLU A 54 24.26 3.12 -5.99
N PHE A 55 23.68 2.88 -7.16
CA PHE A 55 23.99 1.76 -8.04
C PHE A 55 24.13 2.24 -9.49
N GLU A 56 24.93 1.53 -10.29
CA GLU A 56 25.20 1.90 -11.68
C GLU A 56 24.12 1.38 -12.63
N LEU A 57 23.36 2.30 -13.24
CA LEU A 57 22.30 1.97 -14.19
C LEU A 57 22.81 1.75 -15.62
N GLY A 58 23.83 2.50 -16.04
CA GLY A 58 24.30 2.48 -17.41
C GLY A 58 25.22 3.65 -17.78
N THR A 59 25.17 4.07 -19.03
CA THR A 59 26.08 5.07 -19.60
C THR A 59 25.33 6.14 -20.39
N PHE A 60 25.62 7.40 -20.15
CA PHE A 60 25.14 8.56 -20.89
C PHE A 60 26.27 9.19 -21.71
N LYS A 61 25.96 9.62 -22.94
CA LYS A 61 26.97 9.95 -23.97
C LYS A 61 27.02 11.43 -24.38
N LEU A 62 26.19 12.30 -23.79
CA LEU A 62 26.22 13.74 -24.07
C LEU A 62 27.40 14.37 -23.34
N ASN A 63 28.21 15.15 -24.07
CA ASN A 63 29.41 15.81 -23.53
C ASN A 63 30.44 14.82 -22.94
N GLY A 64 30.58 13.66 -23.59
CA GLY A 64 31.46 12.56 -23.19
C GLY A 64 30.71 11.38 -22.59
N GLN A 65 31.45 10.32 -22.29
CA GLN A 65 30.89 9.10 -21.72
C GLN A 65 30.88 9.20 -20.19
N LYS A 66 29.69 9.23 -19.59
CA LYS A 66 29.48 9.28 -18.13
C LYS A 66 28.64 8.10 -17.67
N THR A 67 28.99 7.50 -16.53
CA THR A 67 28.13 6.49 -15.88
C THR A 67 26.87 7.17 -15.34
N ILE A 68 25.71 6.56 -15.51
CA ILE A 68 24.48 6.96 -14.83
C ILE A 68 24.35 6.19 -13.53
N MET A 69 24.26 6.93 -12.43
CA MET A 69 23.97 6.40 -11.10
C MET A 69 22.46 6.47 -10.85
N GLY A 70 21.92 5.44 -10.21
CA GLY A 70 20.58 5.40 -9.67
C GLY A 70 20.62 5.26 -8.14
N ARG A 71 19.60 5.76 -7.46
CA ARG A 71 19.28 5.46 -6.06
C ARG A 71 17.77 5.47 -5.88
N LEU A 72 17.26 4.67 -4.96
CA LEU A 72 15.85 4.68 -4.60
C LEU A 72 15.62 5.62 -3.42
N ARG A 73 14.47 6.31 -3.40
CA ARG A 73 13.95 7.01 -2.23
C ARG A 73 12.49 6.60 -2.01
N PHE A 74 12.11 6.30 -0.78
CA PHE A 74 10.73 5.96 -0.42
C PHE A 74 10.46 6.13 1.07
N GLY A 75 9.18 6.21 1.43
CA GLY A 75 8.71 6.28 2.79
C GLY A 75 8.07 4.98 3.28
N TYR A 76 8.21 4.69 4.57
CA TYR A 76 7.48 3.64 5.26
C TYR A 76 7.15 4.06 6.69
N SER A 77 6.15 3.42 7.30
CA SER A 77 5.94 3.46 8.75
C SER A 77 6.01 2.05 9.32
N TYR A 78 6.64 1.88 10.48
CA TYR A 78 6.72 0.58 11.14
C TYR A 78 6.36 0.70 12.60
N ASP A 79 5.31 -0.01 13.01
CA ASP A 79 4.93 -0.21 14.40
C ASP A 79 5.52 -1.55 14.86
N SER A 80 6.66 -1.50 15.54
CA SER A 80 7.37 -2.68 16.03
C SER A 80 6.62 -3.42 17.15
N LYS A 81 5.75 -2.71 17.88
CA LYS A 81 4.95 -3.32 18.96
C LYS A 81 3.89 -4.24 18.39
N ASN A 82 3.23 -3.81 17.30
CA ASN A 82 2.18 -4.58 16.64
C ASN A 82 2.68 -5.33 15.40
N GLN A 83 3.96 -5.19 15.05
CA GLN A 83 4.59 -5.75 13.86
C GLN A 83 3.86 -5.37 12.55
N VAL A 84 3.43 -4.11 12.46
CA VAL A 84 2.71 -3.58 11.29
C VAL A 84 3.62 -2.65 10.51
N ILE A 85 3.89 -2.96 9.25
CA ILE A 85 4.59 -2.07 8.33
C ILE A 85 3.63 -1.52 7.29
N THR A 86 3.67 -0.20 7.07
CA THR A 86 2.90 0.48 6.03
C THR A 86 3.83 1.05 4.97
N VAL A 87 3.54 0.75 3.71
CA VAL A 87 4.28 1.24 2.54
C VAL A 87 3.34 1.78 1.48
N CYS A 88 3.85 2.55 0.53
CA CYS A 88 3.07 2.99 -0.62
C CYS A 88 3.09 1.92 -1.72
N GLY A 89 1.92 1.59 -2.24
CA GLY A 89 1.79 0.73 -3.42
C GLY A 89 2.23 1.42 -4.69
N THR A 90 2.49 0.61 -5.70
CA THR A 90 3.11 1.03 -6.96
C THR A 90 2.24 1.96 -7.81
N ASN A 91 0.93 2.00 -7.53
CA ASN A 91 -0.03 2.89 -8.20
C ASN A 91 -0.53 4.02 -7.29
N TYR A 92 0.05 4.19 -6.10
CA TYR A 92 -0.36 5.21 -5.15
C TYR A 92 0.51 6.46 -5.28
N ALA A 93 -0.08 7.59 -5.66
CA ALA A 93 0.62 8.86 -5.77
C ALA A 93 0.79 9.50 -4.38
N SER A 94 2.03 9.59 -3.89
CA SER A 94 2.36 10.12 -2.56
C SER A 94 3.83 10.53 -2.49
N ALA A 95 4.16 11.48 -1.62
CA ALA A 95 5.55 11.84 -1.31
C ALA A 95 6.35 10.66 -0.72
N GLY A 96 5.66 9.66 -0.16
CA GLY A 96 6.25 8.42 0.33
C GLY A 96 6.44 7.34 -0.75
N SER A 97 5.99 7.57 -1.98
CA SER A 97 6.08 6.58 -3.06
C SER A 97 7.51 6.33 -3.52
N MET A 98 7.77 5.11 -4.00
CA MET A 98 9.10 4.77 -4.47
C MET A 98 9.50 5.60 -5.67
N THR A 99 10.65 6.24 -5.54
CA THR A 99 11.21 7.17 -6.52
C THR A 99 12.59 6.70 -6.91
N LEU A 100 12.82 6.50 -8.21
CA LEU A 100 14.15 6.35 -8.77
C LEU A 100 14.74 7.73 -9.02
N ILE A 101 15.83 8.03 -8.32
CA ILE A 101 16.62 9.24 -8.54
C ILE A 101 17.83 8.86 -9.37
N THR A 102 18.02 9.54 -10.50
CA THR A 102 19.12 9.29 -11.44
C THR A 102 20.01 10.52 -11.58
N ARG A 103 21.30 10.29 -11.83
CA ARG A 103 22.26 11.36 -12.16
C ARG A 103 23.47 10.84 -12.93
N PRO A 104 24.12 11.65 -13.78
CA PRO A 104 25.46 11.37 -14.26
C PRO A 104 26.48 11.41 -13.12
N LYS A 105 27.34 10.40 -13.04
CA LYS A 105 28.41 10.30 -12.05
C LYS A 105 29.31 11.55 -12.12
N GLY A 106 29.59 12.12 -10.94
CA GLY A 106 30.37 13.36 -10.82
C GLY A 106 29.59 14.65 -11.06
N THR A 107 28.26 14.58 -11.16
CA THR A 107 27.38 15.76 -11.27
C THR A 107 26.34 15.78 -10.14
N ASP A 108 25.75 16.95 -9.89
CA ASP A 108 24.63 17.23 -8.99
C ASP A 108 23.28 17.29 -9.72
N GLN A 109 23.25 16.95 -11.01
CA GLN A 109 22.06 17.01 -11.84
C GLN A 109 21.18 15.79 -11.59
N LEU A 110 20.11 15.99 -10.84
CA LEU A 110 19.20 14.92 -10.43
C LEU A 110 17.97 14.89 -11.33
N ALA A 111 17.50 13.69 -11.66
CA ALA A 111 16.18 13.50 -12.26
C ALA A 111 15.42 12.41 -11.50
N PHE A 112 14.11 12.61 -11.35
CA PHE A 112 13.25 11.86 -10.44
C PHE A 112 12.14 11.17 -11.22
N GLU A 113 12.03 9.86 -11.07
CA GLU A 113 10.94 9.08 -11.65
C GLU A 113 10.20 8.31 -10.55
N TYR A 114 8.93 8.61 -10.37
CA TYR A 114 8.07 7.99 -9.36
C TYR A 114 7.47 6.68 -9.89
N SER A 115 7.24 5.69 -9.03
CA SER A 115 6.59 4.43 -9.38
C SER A 115 5.12 4.63 -9.79
N ALA A 116 4.43 5.57 -9.14
CA ALA A 116 3.05 5.97 -9.45
C ALA A 116 3.00 7.14 -10.44
N SER A 117 1.94 7.18 -11.25
CA SER A 117 1.61 8.32 -12.11
C SER A 117 0.97 9.47 -11.32
N GLY A 118 0.91 10.66 -11.92
CA GLY A 118 0.13 11.78 -11.37
C GLY A 118 0.83 12.62 -10.31
N PHE A 119 2.07 12.32 -9.96
CA PHE A 119 2.89 13.24 -9.18
C PHE A 119 3.44 14.32 -10.11
N ALA A 120 3.03 15.58 -9.90
CA ALA A 120 3.86 16.70 -10.33
C ALA A 120 5.16 16.53 -9.55
N ALA A 121 6.29 16.32 -10.25
CA ALA A 121 7.56 16.20 -9.57
C ALA A 121 7.78 17.48 -8.77
N ASP A 122 7.53 17.44 -7.46
CA ASP A 122 8.11 18.41 -6.55
C ASP A 122 9.62 18.27 -6.74
N GLU A 123 10.17 19.22 -7.47
CA GLU A 123 11.59 19.59 -7.50
C GLU A 123 12.55 18.63 -8.22
N ALA A 124 12.72 18.86 -9.52
CA ALA A 124 14.04 19.23 -10.03
C ALA A 124 13.87 20.26 -11.14
N ALA A 125 14.52 21.41 -11.00
CA ALA A 125 14.66 22.34 -12.12
C ALA A 125 15.22 21.57 -13.33
N PRO A 126 14.80 21.87 -14.57
CA PRO A 126 15.38 21.25 -15.75
C PRO A 126 16.91 21.48 -15.73
N HIS A 127 17.67 20.46 -15.37
CA HIS A 127 19.12 20.51 -15.45
C HIS A 127 19.50 20.46 -16.93
N GLN A 128 20.36 21.40 -17.37
CA GLN A 128 20.68 21.54 -18.78
C GLN A 128 21.27 20.27 -19.40
N ASP A 129 22.04 19.47 -18.65
CA ASP A 129 22.73 18.30 -19.22
C ASP A 129 22.13 16.93 -18.85
N TRP A 130 21.22 16.85 -17.86
CA TRP A 130 20.54 15.61 -17.50
C TRP A 130 19.03 15.80 -17.42
N ASN A 131 18.39 15.59 -18.56
CA ASN A 131 16.95 15.51 -18.68
C ASN A 131 16.62 14.38 -19.68
N TYR A 132 16.07 13.28 -19.19
CA TYR A 132 15.70 12.14 -20.02
C TYR A 132 14.29 12.26 -20.64
N ASN A 133 13.53 13.29 -20.27
CA ASN A 133 12.22 13.57 -20.86
C ASN A 133 12.36 14.46 -22.11
N THR A 134 13.14 14.00 -23.07
CA THR A 134 13.41 14.71 -24.33
C THR A 134 13.16 13.80 -25.52
N GLN A 135 12.94 14.39 -26.68
CA GLN A 135 12.77 13.64 -27.93
C GLN A 135 14.01 12.83 -28.32
N LEU A 136 15.18 13.15 -27.76
CA LEU A 136 16.45 12.44 -27.99
C LEU A 136 16.58 11.14 -27.16
N MET A 137 15.71 10.94 -26.17
CA MET A 137 15.69 9.79 -25.27
C MET A 137 14.28 9.17 -25.17
N PRO A 138 13.70 8.75 -26.32
CA PRO A 138 12.30 8.34 -26.38
C PRO A 138 12.02 7.08 -25.55
N GLY A 139 11.18 7.22 -24.53
CA GLY A 139 10.76 6.11 -23.68
C GLY A 139 11.61 5.88 -22.43
N VAL A 140 12.67 6.67 -22.19
CA VAL A 140 13.49 6.55 -20.98
C VAL A 140 12.67 6.79 -19.71
N ALA A 141 11.78 7.79 -19.71
CA ALA A 141 10.89 8.04 -18.57
C ALA A 141 10.02 6.82 -18.22
N LYS A 142 9.43 6.18 -19.24
CA LYS A 142 8.66 4.94 -19.06
C LYS A 142 9.54 3.80 -18.53
N PHE A 143 10.76 3.67 -19.04
CA PHE A 143 11.70 2.64 -18.62
C PHE A 143 12.17 2.83 -17.15
N PHE A 144 12.51 4.05 -16.76
CA PHE A 144 12.87 4.40 -15.39
C PHE A 144 11.71 4.24 -14.43
N ARG A 145 10.48 4.56 -14.86
CA ARG A 145 9.28 4.32 -14.08
C ARG A 145 9.11 2.85 -13.82
N GLU A 146 9.29 2.03 -14.84
CA GLU A 146 9.21 0.58 -14.70
C GLU A 146 10.26 0.03 -13.72
N ILE A 147 11.49 0.56 -13.69
CA ILE A 147 12.48 0.21 -12.66
C ILE A 147 11.96 0.55 -11.26
N ALA A 148 11.42 1.77 -11.06
CA ALA A 148 10.87 2.18 -9.76
C ALA A 148 9.67 1.31 -9.34
N ARG A 149 8.82 0.92 -10.29
CA ARG A 149 7.68 0.04 -10.07
C ARG A 149 8.11 -1.37 -9.65
N GLN A 150 9.00 -1.99 -10.43
CA GLN A 150 9.53 -3.33 -10.15
C GLN A 150 10.27 -3.38 -8.80
N ALA A 151 11.03 -2.32 -8.48
CA ALA A 151 11.69 -2.22 -7.17
C ALA A 151 10.69 -2.13 -6.02
N ASN A 152 9.59 -1.39 -6.18
CA ASN A 152 8.56 -1.27 -5.15
C ASN A 152 7.82 -2.60 -4.95
N ASP A 153 7.46 -3.27 -6.04
CA ASP A 153 6.84 -4.59 -6.01
C ASP A 153 7.78 -5.63 -5.36
N ALA A 154 9.07 -5.59 -5.68
CA ALA A 154 10.08 -6.46 -5.07
C ALA A 154 10.26 -6.20 -3.56
N PHE A 155 10.23 -4.93 -3.14
CA PHE A 155 10.29 -4.56 -1.72
C PHE A 155 9.05 -5.06 -0.97
N ILE A 156 7.85 -4.84 -1.50
CA ILE A 156 6.60 -5.34 -0.92
C ILE A 156 6.61 -6.87 -0.83
N ALA A 157 7.06 -7.55 -1.90
CA ALA A 157 7.18 -9.00 -1.91
C ALA A 157 8.15 -9.50 -0.83
N ALA A 158 9.32 -8.86 -0.66
CA ALA A 158 10.28 -9.21 0.37
C ALA A 158 9.72 -9.02 1.80
N LEU A 159 8.92 -7.96 2.02
CA LEU A 159 8.22 -7.76 3.30
C LEU A 159 7.21 -8.89 3.59
N VAL A 160 6.46 -9.31 2.58
CA VAL A 160 5.48 -10.40 2.70
C VAL A 160 6.17 -11.75 2.91
N GLU A 161 7.25 -12.01 2.18
CA GLU A 161 8.05 -13.24 2.28
C GLU A 161 8.76 -13.37 3.63
N ALA A 162 9.08 -12.25 4.29
CA ALA A 162 9.63 -12.28 5.64
C ALA A 162 8.64 -12.88 6.65
N GLN A 163 7.33 -12.82 6.38
CA GLN A 163 6.25 -13.41 7.19
C GLN A 163 6.20 -12.97 8.68
N ILE A 164 7.00 -11.99 9.06
CA ILE A 164 7.09 -11.45 10.43
C ILE A 164 6.14 -10.26 10.62
N TYR A 165 5.66 -9.67 9.52
CA TYR A 165 4.88 -8.43 9.55
C TYR A 165 3.49 -8.59 9.00
N MET A 166 2.55 -7.84 9.57
CA MET A 166 1.37 -7.40 8.84
C MET A 166 1.79 -6.28 7.88
N VAL A 167 1.71 -6.54 6.59
CA VAL A 167 2.18 -5.61 5.54
C VAL A 167 1.00 -4.86 4.95
N ARG A 168 0.87 -3.58 5.28
CA ARG A 168 -0.12 -2.67 4.74
C ARG A 168 0.42 -1.94 3.52
N VAL A 169 -0.26 -2.03 2.40
CA VAL A 169 0.11 -1.39 1.15
C VAL A 169 -0.95 -0.36 0.81
N ARG A 170 -0.58 0.92 0.85
CA ARG A 170 -1.48 1.99 0.42
C ARG A 170 -1.72 1.88 -1.06
N SER A 171 -2.97 1.90 -1.49
CA SER A 171 -3.32 1.89 -2.89
C SER A 171 -4.53 2.77 -3.12
N ASN A 172 -4.66 3.26 -4.35
CA ASN A 172 -5.94 3.80 -4.79
C ASN A 172 -6.88 2.62 -5.04
N LEU A 173 -8.19 2.82 -4.85
CA LEU A 173 -9.15 1.98 -5.56
C LEU A 173 -8.88 2.21 -7.04
N SER A 174 -8.30 1.23 -7.72
CA SER A 174 -7.87 1.33 -9.12
C SER A 174 -8.94 1.96 -10.02
N ASP A 175 -8.53 2.90 -10.88
CA ASP A 175 -9.21 3.39 -12.10
C ASP A 175 -10.74 3.45 -12.08
N LEU A 176 -11.35 3.99 -11.01
CA LEU A 176 -12.75 4.44 -11.11
C LEU A 176 -12.78 5.71 -11.97
N GLN A 177 -13.62 5.72 -12.99
CA GLN A 177 -14.02 6.98 -13.62
C GLN A 177 -14.56 7.90 -12.53
N ILE A 178 -14.36 9.22 -12.64
CA ILE A 178 -14.75 10.19 -11.62
C ILE A 178 -16.23 10.05 -11.23
N ASP A 179 -17.08 9.68 -12.18
CA ASP A 179 -18.51 9.44 -11.98
C ASP A 179 -18.76 8.20 -11.09
N ASP A 180 -17.98 7.13 -11.29
CA ASP A 180 -18.04 5.95 -10.44
C ASP A 180 -17.46 6.19 -9.05
N TYR A 181 -16.58 7.18 -8.86
CA TYR A 181 -16.06 7.61 -7.55
C TYR A 181 -17.07 8.48 -6.80
N LEU A 182 -17.74 9.40 -7.51
CA LEU A 182 -18.76 10.27 -6.93
C LEU A 182 -19.96 9.47 -6.41
N ASN A 183 -20.40 8.43 -7.13
CA ASN A 183 -21.45 7.50 -6.67
C ASN A 183 -21.13 6.76 -5.36
N LEU A 184 -19.90 6.89 -4.85
CA LEU A 184 -19.39 6.25 -3.63
C LEU A 184 -19.22 7.23 -2.49
N CYS A 185 -19.24 8.53 -2.80
CA CYS A 185 -19.20 9.55 -1.78
C CYS A 185 -20.47 9.47 -0.94
N VAL A 186 -20.36 9.85 0.32
CA VAL A 186 -21.51 9.96 1.22
C VAL A 186 -21.78 11.41 1.55
N VAL A 187 -23.04 11.75 1.68
CA VAL A 187 -23.49 13.10 1.93
C VAL A 187 -23.81 13.24 3.40
N THR A 188 -23.26 14.26 4.03
CA THR A 188 -23.61 14.65 5.40
C THR A 188 -24.11 16.07 5.47
N SER A 189 -25.08 16.35 6.33
CA SER A 189 -25.55 17.70 6.64
C SER A 189 -24.45 18.55 7.29
N ALA A 190 -24.72 19.85 7.44
CA ALA A 190 -23.80 20.81 8.07
C ALA A 190 -23.41 20.43 9.52
N ASP A 191 -24.32 19.78 10.25
CA ASP A 191 -24.12 19.23 11.60
C ASP A 191 -23.57 17.79 11.62
N GLY A 192 -23.26 17.22 10.45
CA GLY A 192 -22.59 15.93 10.30
C GLY A 192 -23.51 14.71 10.39
N GLN A 193 -24.82 14.88 10.22
CA GLN A 193 -25.76 13.77 10.09
C GLN A 193 -25.61 13.11 8.71
N PHE A 194 -25.61 11.78 8.64
CA PHE A 194 -25.60 11.05 7.38
C PHE A 194 -26.93 11.25 6.64
N LEU A 195 -26.86 11.79 5.42
CA LEU A 195 -28.02 12.06 4.56
C LEU A 195 -28.21 10.99 3.47
N GLY A 196 -27.18 10.22 3.15
CA GLY A 196 -27.26 9.14 2.16
C GLY A 196 -26.00 9.04 1.29
N PRO A 197 -26.02 8.13 0.30
CA PRO A 197 -25.04 8.16 -0.79
C PRO A 197 -25.18 9.44 -1.61
N TYR A 198 -24.07 9.88 -2.23
CA TYR A 198 -24.09 10.99 -3.18
C TYR A 198 -24.84 10.60 -4.45
N ASP A 199 -25.78 11.47 -4.82
CA ASP A 199 -26.59 11.44 -6.00
C ASP A 199 -26.26 12.69 -6.81
N PRO A 200 -25.60 12.55 -7.98
CA PRO A 200 -25.22 13.70 -8.81
C PRO A 200 -26.41 14.47 -9.38
N THR A 201 -27.62 13.94 -9.25
CA THR A 201 -28.87 14.58 -9.70
C THR A 201 -29.65 15.25 -8.59
N ALA A 202 -29.25 15.06 -7.32
CA ALA A 202 -29.91 15.66 -6.17
C ALA A 202 -29.40 17.10 -5.94
N GLU A 203 -30.32 18.00 -5.60
CA GLU A 203 -29.98 19.31 -5.07
C GLU A 203 -29.77 19.20 -3.56
N TYR A 204 -28.54 19.42 -3.11
CA TYR A 204 -28.19 19.43 -1.70
C TYR A 204 -28.30 20.82 -1.11
N GLU A 205 -28.82 20.91 0.13
CA GLU A 205 -28.91 22.17 0.86
C GLU A 205 -27.52 22.77 1.15
N GLU A 206 -27.48 24.08 1.36
CA GLU A 206 -26.24 24.80 1.69
C GLU A 206 -25.61 24.26 2.98
N GLY A 207 -24.29 24.02 2.95
CA GLY A 207 -23.54 23.49 4.09
C GLY A 207 -23.44 21.96 4.16
N VAL A 208 -24.08 21.24 3.24
CA VAL A 208 -23.88 19.80 3.05
C VAL A 208 -22.44 19.51 2.60
N LYS A 209 -21.86 18.45 3.16
CA LYS A 209 -20.51 17.95 2.81
C LYS A 209 -20.61 16.64 2.06
N ILE A 210 -19.94 16.57 0.92
CA ILE A 210 -19.71 15.33 0.18
C ILE A 210 -18.40 14.76 0.69
N ASN A 211 -18.49 13.65 1.42
CA ASN A 211 -17.33 12.99 2.00
C ASN A 211 -16.83 11.93 1.02
N PRO A 212 -15.60 12.06 0.50
CA PRO A 212 -15.04 11.10 -0.43
C PRO A 212 -14.88 9.72 0.20
N LEU A 213 -14.96 8.68 -0.63
CA LEU A 213 -14.74 7.27 -0.24
C LEU A 213 -13.33 7.01 0.32
N ASP A 214 -12.40 7.95 0.10
CA ASP A 214 -11.06 7.98 0.69
C ASP A 214 -11.08 8.05 2.24
N SER A 215 -12.26 8.27 2.83
CA SER A 215 -12.54 8.14 4.26
C SER A 215 -12.74 6.69 4.73
N VAL A 216 -12.76 5.69 3.83
CA VAL A 216 -13.03 4.29 4.20
C VAL A 216 -12.02 3.32 3.59
N TYR A 217 -11.62 3.42 2.31
CA TYR A 217 -10.59 2.52 1.74
C TYR A 217 -9.22 3.18 1.74
N TYR A 218 -8.20 2.46 2.22
CA TYR A 218 -6.84 2.99 2.29
C TYR A 218 -5.79 2.09 1.65
N GLY A 219 -6.14 0.83 1.37
CA GLY A 219 -5.33 -0.07 0.57
C GLY A 219 -5.64 -1.54 0.83
N THR A 220 -4.61 -2.35 0.78
CA THR A 220 -4.67 -3.76 1.17
C THR A 220 -3.73 -4.03 2.33
N THR A 221 -3.97 -5.13 3.04
CA THR A 221 -3.03 -5.63 4.02
C THR A 221 -2.78 -7.11 3.75
N VAL A 222 -1.54 -7.56 3.86
CA VAL A 222 -1.21 -8.98 3.94
C VAL A 222 -1.03 -9.34 5.39
N VAL A 223 -1.72 -10.39 5.82
CA VAL A 223 -1.68 -10.85 7.21
C VAL A 223 -1.00 -12.22 7.27
N PRO A 224 0.04 -12.39 8.11
CA PRO A 224 0.70 -13.67 8.27
C PRO A 224 -0.22 -14.76 8.79
N ALA A 225 0.04 -16.00 8.37
CA ALA A 225 -0.60 -17.17 8.97
C ALA A 225 -0.37 -17.20 10.49
N GLY A 226 -1.36 -17.64 11.25
CA GLY A 226 -1.35 -17.65 12.72
C GLY A 226 -1.78 -16.32 13.36
N THR A 227 -1.85 -15.22 12.61
CA THR A 227 -2.27 -13.92 13.18
C THR A 227 -3.71 -14.01 13.70
N PHE A 228 -3.89 -13.62 14.96
CA PHE A 228 -5.21 -13.57 15.58
C PHE A 228 -5.99 -12.32 15.18
N PHE A 229 -7.29 -12.51 14.96
CA PHE A 229 -8.23 -11.43 14.70
C PHE A 229 -9.60 -11.70 15.30
N ALA A 230 -10.41 -10.65 15.43
CA ALA A 230 -11.76 -10.71 15.98
C ALA A 230 -12.71 -9.75 15.25
N ASN A 231 -14.03 -9.95 15.40
CA ASN A 231 -15.05 -9.11 14.79
C ASN A 231 -15.07 -7.69 15.38
N VAL A 232 -15.47 -6.73 14.55
CA VAL A 232 -15.92 -5.41 15.01
C VAL A 232 -17.41 -5.48 15.37
N ILE A 233 -17.72 -5.21 16.64
CA ILE A 233 -19.10 -5.21 17.14
C ILE A 233 -19.83 -3.97 16.63
N GLY A 234 -21.06 -4.16 16.12
CA GLY A 234 -21.93 -3.07 15.65
C GLY A 234 -21.73 -2.69 14.18
N SER A 235 -21.00 -3.49 13.41
CA SER A 235 -20.63 -3.21 12.01
C SER A 235 -21.65 -3.64 10.95
N ASP A 236 -22.77 -4.26 11.37
CA ASP A 236 -23.80 -4.78 10.45
C ASP A 236 -24.46 -3.69 9.59
N GLY A 237 -24.58 -2.47 10.14
CA GLY A 237 -25.21 -1.32 9.49
C GLY A 237 -24.25 -0.46 8.67
N ASP A 238 -22.99 -0.86 8.54
CA ASP A 238 -21.97 -0.01 7.94
C ASP A 238 -22.25 0.27 6.45
N PRO A 239 -21.94 1.50 6.00
CA PRO A 239 -22.15 1.90 4.61
C PRO A 239 -21.28 1.04 3.69
N LYS A 240 -21.93 0.36 2.75
CA LYS A 240 -21.28 -0.51 1.77
C LYS A 240 -20.50 0.31 0.74
N VAL A 241 -19.23 -0.03 0.54
CA VAL A 241 -18.42 0.54 -0.54
C VAL A 241 -18.95 0.05 -1.89
N ARG A 242 -19.28 0.96 -2.82
CA ARG A 242 -19.84 0.64 -4.16
C ARG A 242 -21.18 -0.10 -4.12
N GLY A 243 -21.93 0.00 -3.01
CA GLY A 243 -23.12 -0.83 -2.79
C GLY A 243 -22.81 -2.34 -2.72
N LEU A 244 -21.53 -2.71 -2.82
CA LEU A 244 -21.05 -4.07 -2.79
C LEU A 244 -21.18 -4.58 -1.35
N SER A 245 -21.54 -5.85 -1.21
CA SER A 245 -21.31 -6.50 0.06
C SER A 245 -19.81 -6.46 0.40
N TRP A 246 -19.46 -6.49 1.68
CA TRP A 246 -18.06 -6.49 2.10
C TRP A 246 -17.26 -7.64 1.48
N ILE A 247 -17.89 -8.80 1.30
CA ILE A 247 -17.22 -9.90 0.60
C ILE A 247 -16.98 -9.56 -0.86
N GLU A 248 -17.93 -8.94 -1.54
CA GLU A 248 -17.76 -8.56 -2.94
C GLU A 248 -16.70 -7.48 -3.12
N LEU A 249 -16.61 -6.51 -2.19
CA LEU A 249 -15.49 -5.57 -2.14
C LEU A 249 -14.16 -6.31 -2.03
N TRP A 250 -14.05 -7.24 -1.08
CA TRP A 250 -12.83 -8.06 -0.93
C TRP A 250 -12.52 -8.83 -2.21
N ARG A 251 -13.51 -9.50 -2.83
CA ARG A 251 -13.33 -10.27 -4.07
C ARG A 251 -12.75 -9.40 -5.17
N GLN A 252 -13.34 -8.23 -5.41
CA GLN A 252 -12.91 -7.32 -6.47
C GLN A 252 -11.52 -6.73 -6.20
N MET A 253 -11.26 -6.30 -4.96
CA MET A 253 -10.02 -5.60 -4.63
C MET A 253 -8.83 -6.52 -4.41
N VAL A 254 -9.07 -7.78 -4.02
CA VAL A 254 -8.01 -8.66 -3.51
C VAL A 254 -7.94 -10.00 -4.24
N ASN A 255 -9.06 -10.51 -4.75
CA ASN A 255 -9.14 -11.88 -5.29
C ASN A 255 -9.54 -11.94 -6.77
N GLY A 256 -9.29 -10.87 -7.53
CA GLY A 256 -9.58 -10.81 -8.97
C GLY A 256 -11.06 -11.08 -9.31
N GLY A 257 -11.98 -10.74 -8.41
CA GLY A 257 -13.42 -11.00 -8.54
C GLY A 257 -13.83 -12.45 -8.24
N GLN A 258 -12.93 -13.35 -7.86
CA GLN A 258 -13.27 -14.74 -7.55
C GLN A 258 -13.83 -14.90 -6.14
N GLN A 259 -14.70 -15.89 -5.93
CA GLN A 259 -15.21 -16.23 -4.59
C GLN A 259 -14.05 -16.67 -3.67
N PRO A 260 -14.13 -16.42 -2.35
CA PRO A 260 -13.19 -17.03 -1.43
C PRO A 260 -13.30 -18.56 -1.51
N VAL A 261 -12.17 -19.25 -1.38
CA VAL A 261 -12.14 -20.71 -1.34
C VAL A 261 -12.71 -21.23 -0.02
N ALA A 262 -12.46 -20.49 1.07
CA ALA A 262 -13.01 -20.75 2.39
C ALA A 262 -12.86 -19.51 3.28
N CYS A 263 -13.56 -19.54 4.42
CA CYS A 263 -13.33 -18.68 5.58
C CYS A 263 -11.84 -18.62 5.97
N THR A 264 -11.32 -17.42 6.23
CA THR A 264 -9.94 -17.18 6.67
C THR A 264 -9.57 -17.90 7.97
N SER A 265 -10.56 -18.27 8.79
CA SER A 265 -10.39 -19.08 9.99
C SER A 265 -11.06 -20.46 9.92
N TYR A 266 -11.12 -21.05 8.72
CA TYR A 266 -11.84 -22.30 8.48
C TYR A 266 -11.45 -23.41 9.48
N ASN A 267 -12.44 -23.85 10.26
CA ASN A 267 -12.31 -24.90 11.29
C ASN A 267 -11.21 -24.66 12.34
N PHE A 268 -10.78 -23.41 12.52
CA PHE A 268 -9.82 -23.07 13.55
C PHE A 268 -10.37 -23.42 14.94
N ASN A 269 -9.53 -24.04 15.79
CA ASN A 269 -9.92 -24.55 17.11
C ASN A 269 -11.18 -25.43 17.12
N GLY A 270 -11.46 -26.15 16.02
CA GLY A 270 -12.63 -27.02 15.89
C GLY A 270 -13.96 -26.27 15.75
N PHE A 271 -13.94 -24.95 15.52
CA PHE A 271 -15.15 -24.18 15.27
C PHE A 271 -15.75 -24.53 13.91
N ALA A 272 -16.95 -25.11 13.89
CA ALA A 272 -17.57 -25.58 12.66
C ALA A 272 -17.97 -24.42 11.73
N CYS A 273 -17.27 -24.28 10.60
CA CYS A 273 -17.64 -23.32 9.57
C CYS A 273 -18.80 -23.82 8.70
N GLY A 274 -19.77 -22.94 8.44
CA GLY A 274 -20.80 -23.15 7.41
C GLY A 274 -20.27 -22.85 6.00
N PRO A 275 -21.07 -23.18 4.95
CA PRO A 275 -20.64 -23.04 3.55
C PRO A 275 -20.71 -21.60 3.00
N VAL A 276 -21.24 -20.65 3.78
CA VAL A 276 -21.47 -19.28 3.32
C VAL A 276 -20.43 -18.35 3.95
N ASP A 277 -19.53 -17.86 3.11
CA ASP A 277 -18.61 -16.80 3.49
C ASP A 277 -19.28 -15.41 3.37
N ARG A 278 -18.98 -14.58 4.36
CA ARG A 278 -19.35 -13.18 4.52
C ARG A 278 -18.07 -12.37 4.54
N GLY A 279 -18.17 -11.09 4.18
CA GLY A 279 -17.09 -10.15 4.40
C GLY A 279 -17.31 -9.58 5.78
N GLY A 280 -16.42 -9.90 6.72
CA GLY A 280 -16.51 -9.40 8.08
C GLY A 280 -15.56 -8.23 8.29
N HIS A 281 -16.02 -7.23 9.04
CA HIS A 281 -15.15 -6.22 9.63
C HIS A 281 -14.39 -6.84 10.79
N ILE A 282 -13.07 -6.83 10.69
CA ILE A 282 -12.20 -7.46 11.68
C ILE A 282 -11.09 -6.52 12.13
N ILE A 283 -10.58 -6.81 13.33
CA ILE A 283 -9.45 -6.13 13.94
C ILE A 283 -8.43 -7.14 14.47
N PRO A 284 -7.14 -6.76 14.59
CA PRO A 284 -6.13 -7.62 15.17
C PRO A 284 -6.41 -7.90 16.65
N GLY A 285 -6.07 -9.12 17.09
CA GLY A 285 -6.24 -9.57 18.47
C GLY A 285 -7.35 -10.60 18.64
N THR A 286 -7.69 -10.92 19.88
CA THR A 286 -8.58 -12.05 20.22
C THR A 286 -9.91 -11.63 20.86
N VAL A 287 -10.19 -10.33 20.90
CA VAL A 287 -11.36 -9.80 21.60
C VAL A 287 -12.18 -8.95 20.63
N ALA A 288 -13.37 -9.42 20.31
CA ALA A 288 -14.35 -8.64 19.56
C ALA A 288 -14.77 -7.42 20.40
N ARG A 289 -14.88 -6.26 19.76
CA ARG A 289 -15.24 -5.02 20.44
C ARG A 289 -15.76 -4.00 19.45
N PRO A 290 -16.57 -3.02 19.91
CA PRO A 290 -16.74 -1.79 19.15
C PRO A 290 -15.39 -1.10 19.06
N ILE A 291 -15.16 -0.39 17.97
CA ILE A 291 -13.95 0.42 17.79
C ILE A 291 -14.32 1.89 17.65
N PRO A 292 -13.44 2.80 18.08
CA PRO A 292 -13.65 4.23 17.87
C PRO A 292 -13.74 4.57 16.38
N ASN A 293 -14.58 5.55 16.07
CA ASN A 293 -14.58 6.19 14.76
C ASN A 293 -13.17 6.70 14.42
N GLY A 294 -12.74 6.53 13.17
CA GLY A 294 -11.39 6.89 12.72
C GLY A 294 -10.39 5.73 12.76
N SER A 295 -10.76 4.57 13.32
CA SER A 295 -9.86 3.42 13.47
C SER A 295 -9.55 2.71 12.15
N ASP A 296 -8.53 1.85 12.16
CA ASP A 296 -8.29 0.89 11.09
C ASP A 296 -9.15 -0.36 11.26
N VAL A 297 -9.76 -0.81 10.17
CA VAL A 297 -10.51 -2.07 10.07
C VAL A 297 -10.07 -2.83 8.84
N TYR A 298 -10.24 -4.14 8.86
CA TYR A 298 -9.96 -4.97 7.70
C TYR A 298 -11.18 -5.78 7.29
N ILE A 299 -11.24 -6.12 6.01
CA ILE A 299 -12.24 -7.05 5.48
C ILE A 299 -11.58 -8.37 5.11
N PHE A 300 -12.03 -9.44 5.75
CA PHE A 300 -11.70 -10.83 5.41
C PHE A 300 -12.94 -11.63 4.99
N PRO A 301 -12.76 -12.69 4.17
CA PRO A 301 -13.77 -13.73 4.07
C PRO A 301 -13.85 -14.51 5.39
N ILE A 302 -15.00 -14.43 6.06
CA ILE A 302 -15.30 -15.23 7.26
C ILE A 302 -16.66 -15.89 7.11
N CYS A 303 -16.85 -17.10 7.62
CA CYS A 303 -18.15 -17.76 7.48
C CYS A 303 -19.24 -17.02 8.29
N ALA A 304 -20.51 -17.20 7.91
CA ALA A 304 -21.64 -16.60 8.62
C ALA A 304 -21.67 -16.96 10.12
N ALA A 305 -21.19 -18.15 10.50
CA ALA A 305 -21.14 -18.57 11.89
C ALA A 305 -20.10 -17.77 12.71
N HIS A 306 -18.94 -17.47 12.14
CA HIS A 306 -17.95 -16.58 12.76
C HIS A 306 -18.44 -15.13 12.81
N ASN A 307 -19.06 -14.65 11.73
CA ASN A 307 -19.57 -13.27 11.66
C ASN A 307 -20.66 -12.99 12.71
N ASN A 308 -21.41 -14.01 13.12
CA ASN A 308 -22.52 -13.87 14.08
C ASN A 308 -22.14 -14.25 15.52
N ASN A 309 -20.85 -14.43 15.83
CA ASN A 309 -20.41 -14.87 17.15
C ASN A 309 -19.18 -14.09 17.66
N ASP A 310 -19.45 -13.03 18.42
CA ASP A 310 -18.43 -12.18 19.02
C ASP A 310 -17.63 -12.83 20.16
N ASN A 311 -18.04 -14.02 20.62
CA ASN A 311 -17.33 -14.76 21.67
C ASN A 311 -16.24 -15.69 21.14
N VAL A 312 -16.03 -15.72 19.81
CA VAL A 312 -15.01 -16.55 19.17
C VAL A 312 -13.98 -15.64 18.53
N TYR A 313 -12.71 -15.90 18.86
CA TYR A 313 -11.61 -15.31 18.15
C TYR A 313 -11.13 -16.24 17.04
N MET A 314 -10.55 -15.63 16.03
CA MET A 314 -10.13 -16.28 14.82
C MET A 314 -8.62 -16.18 14.66
N SER A 315 -8.07 -17.05 13.83
CA SER A 315 -6.70 -16.99 13.36
C SER A 315 -6.67 -17.17 11.84
N ALA A 316 -5.76 -16.45 11.17
CA ALA A 316 -5.55 -16.62 9.74
C ALA A 316 -4.85 -17.96 9.49
N ILE A 317 -5.55 -18.94 8.91
CA ILE A 317 -4.98 -20.29 8.70
C ILE A 317 -3.94 -20.32 7.57
N THR A 318 -4.04 -19.36 6.65
CA THR A 318 -3.10 -19.14 5.55
C THR A 318 -2.75 -17.67 5.48
N TYR A 319 -1.72 -17.33 4.71
CA TYR A 319 -1.47 -15.96 4.30
C TYR A 319 -2.71 -15.43 3.58
N GLN A 320 -3.25 -14.34 4.10
CA GLN A 320 -4.48 -13.77 3.59
C GLN A 320 -4.28 -12.29 3.32
N THR A 321 -4.59 -11.88 2.11
CA THR A 321 -4.72 -10.46 1.80
C THR A 321 -6.12 -10.01 2.21
N ALA A 322 -6.21 -8.87 2.88
CA ALA A 322 -7.43 -8.20 3.30
C ALA A 322 -7.54 -6.84 2.61
N VAL A 323 -8.77 -6.32 2.55
CA VAL A 323 -8.97 -4.90 2.29
C VAL A 323 -8.66 -4.15 3.58
N TRP A 324 -7.86 -3.09 3.50
CA TRP A 324 -7.58 -2.20 4.62
C TRP A 324 -8.44 -0.95 4.51
N LEU A 325 -9.29 -0.79 5.52
CA LEU A 325 -10.10 0.39 5.72
C LEU A 325 -9.46 1.29 6.78
N LYS A 326 -9.24 2.56 6.46
CA LYS A 326 -8.75 3.58 7.40
C LYS A 326 -9.86 4.59 7.63
N ASN A 327 -9.84 5.26 8.79
CA ASN A 327 -10.84 6.23 9.20
C ASN A 327 -12.25 5.62 9.33
N TYR A 328 -12.33 4.36 9.74
CA TYR A 328 -13.60 3.63 9.87
C TYR A 328 -14.62 4.43 10.69
N MET A 329 -15.73 4.84 10.07
CA MET A 329 -16.80 5.67 10.65
C MET A 329 -16.33 7.04 11.19
N GLY A 330 -15.09 7.45 10.91
CA GLY A 330 -14.52 8.76 11.22
C GLY A 330 -15.16 9.82 10.34
N ARG A 331 -15.89 10.74 10.97
CA ARG A 331 -16.40 11.96 10.32
C ARG A 331 -15.29 12.98 10.14
#